data_AF-A0A8X6IV80-F1
#
_entry.id   AF-A0A8X6IV80-F1
#
_cell.length_a   1.000
_cell.length_b   1.000
_cell.length_c   1.000
_cell.angle_alpha   90.00
_cell.angle_beta   90.00
_cell.angle_gamma   90.00
#
_symmetry.space_group_name_H-M   'P 1'
#
loop_
_entity.id
_entity.type
_entity.pdbx_description
1 polymer ?
#
loop_
_entity_poly.entity_id
_entity_poly.type
_entity_poly.pdbx_seq_one_letter_code
_entity_poly.pdbx_strand_id
1 'polypeptide(L)'
;MVVGTRVRVLVDGYPHTAENYDKCIDSLRMRFGREELLIEFYVRELLSLVIKNVTNSRSKGGITQLCNKLESHLRSLESIGMTSDKYAVMLLPLVESYIPEDMFRIWLRNPFASTAEESYSQKLKQLLKFLGLEVQGEQRVLLAKSGYKSDDISRDKTVRHRNEDVKTLLTNAALVRRKKGQLKKMYILL
;
A
#
# COMPACT_ATOMS: atom_id res chain seq x y z
N MET A 1 9.99 18.55 15.90
CA MET A 1 9.62 17.65 17.01
C MET A 1 8.19 17.93 17.43
N VAL A 2 7.39 16.89 17.66
CA VAL A 2 6.01 17.04 18.14
C VAL A 2 6.02 17.49 19.61
N VAL A 3 5.24 18.52 19.94
CA VAL A 3 5.12 19.08 21.29
C VAL A 3 4.53 18.02 22.23
N GLY A 4 5.10 17.87 23.44
CA GLY A 4 4.62 16.91 24.45
C GLY A 4 5.20 15.50 24.35
N THR A 5 6.13 15.24 23.43
CA THR A 5 6.80 13.93 23.36
C THR A 5 7.83 13.76 24.49
N ARG A 6 7.97 12.52 24.99
CA ARG A 6 8.98 12.17 26.01
C ARG A 6 10.41 12.56 25.60
N VAL A 7 10.72 12.46 24.30
CA VAL A 7 12.00 12.87 23.72
C VAL A 7 12.20 14.38 23.87
N ARG A 8 11.18 15.18 23.54
CA ARG A 8 11.24 16.64 23.66
C ARG A 8 11.42 17.10 25.10
N VAL A 9 10.69 16.50 26.05
CA VAL A 9 10.85 16.79 27.49
C VAL A 9 12.28 16.52 27.96
N LEU A 10 12.90 15.45 27.45
CA LEU A 10 14.28 15.11 27.78
C LEU A 10 15.24 16.15 27.20
N VAL A 11 15.10 16.53 25.93
CA VAL A 11 15.97 17.53 25.27
C VAL A 11 15.80 18.91 25.91
N ASP A 12 14.57 19.33 26.19
CA ASP A 12 14.25 20.62 26.83
C ASP A 12 14.84 20.72 28.26
N GLY A 13 15.16 19.59 28.90
CA GLY A 13 15.80 19.54 30.22
C GLY A 13 17.31 19.86 30.22
N TYR A 14 17.94 19.92 29.05
CA TYR A 14 19.35 20.29 28.92
C TYR A 14 19.47 21.79 28.58
N PRO A 15 20.29 22.56 29.33
CA PRO A 15 20.72 23.88 28.88
C PRO A 15 21.32 23.85 27.47
N HIS A 16 21.06 24.90 26.68
CA HIS A 16 21.52 25.05 25.30
C HIS A 16 23.00 25.48 25.23
N THR A 17 23.89 24.65 25.78
CA THR A 17 25.35 24.88 25.78
C THR A 17 26.06 23.78 25.00
N ALA A 18 27.21 24.11 24.40
CA ALA A 18 27.98 23.20 23.55
C ALA A 18 28.32 21.88 24.26
N GLU A 19 28.75 21.96 25.53
CA GLU A 19 29.13 20.81 26.35
C GLU A 19 27.97 19.87 26.71
N ASN A 20 26.74 20.33 26.55
CA ASN A 20 25.54 19.58 26.93
C ASN A 20 24.94 18.80 25.77
N TYR A 21 25.35 19.06 24.53
CA TYR A 21 24.89 18.29 23.37
C TYR A 21 25.29 16.82 23.48
N ASP A 22 26.55 16.53 23.82
CA ASP A 22 27.02 15.16 23.97
C ASP A 22 26.26 14.43 25.09
N LYS A 23 26.05 15.07 26.24
CA LYS A 23 25.28 14.52 27.36
C LYS A 23 23.82 14.25 27.00
N CYS A 24 23.22 15.13 26.20
CA CYS A 24 21.87 14.97 25.69
C CYS A 24 21.79 13.80 24.70
N ILE A 25 22.77 13.67 23.79
CA ILE A 25 22.87 12.56 22.83
C ILE A 25 23.03 11.22 23.57
N ASP A 26 23.92 11.16 24.56
CA ASP A 26 24.14 9.96 25.37
C ASP A 26 22.88 9.56 26.14
N SER A 27 22.16 10.53 26.70
CA SER A 27 20.91 10.29 27.41
C SER A 27 19.78 9.84 26.49
N LEU A 28 19.74 10.35 25.26
CA LEU A 28 18.83 9.88 24.21
C LEU A 28 19.16 8.44 23.82
N ARG A 29 20.44 8.13 23.60
CA ARG A 29 20.90 6.77 23.25
C ARG A 29 20.59 5.78 24.38
N MET A 30 20.88 6.13 25.63
CA MET A 30 20.62 5.26 26.79
C MET A 30 19.13 4.95 26.96
N ARG A 31 18.24 5.93 26.73
CA ARG A 31 16.79 5.74 26.96
C ARG A 31 16.04 5.19 25.76
N PHE A 32 16.38 5.64 24.55
CA PHE A 32 15.64 5.35 23.32
C PHE A 32 16.43 4.53 22.29
N GLY A 33 17.76 4.53 22.38
CA GLY A 33 18.65 3.81 21.47
C GLY A 33 19.09 2.43 21.98
N ARG A 34 18.30 1.79 22.85
CA ARG A 34 18.60 0.42 23.34
C ARG A 34 18.41 -0.57 22.20
N GLU A 35 19.52 -1.02 21.63
CA GLU A 35 19.55 -1.89 20.45
C GLU A 35 18.70 -3.15 20.65
N GLU A 36 18.84 -3.85 21.77
CA GLU A 36 18.07 -5.07 22.07
C GLU A 36 16.54 -4.86 21.99
N LEU A 37 16.04 -3.75 22.57
CA LEU A 37 14.61 -3.43 22.53
C LEU A 37 14.15 -3.00 21.14
N LEU A 38 15.00 -2.29 20.39
CA LEU A 38 14.71 -1.91 19.01
C LEU A 38 14.63 -3.16 18.12
N ILE A 39 15.58 -4.08 18.27
CA ILE A 39 15.59 -5.38 17.59
C ILE A 39 14.29 -6.13 17.89
N GLU A 40 13.95 -6.28 19.17
CA GLU A 40 12.72 -6.96 19.59
C GLU A 40 11.49 -6.31 18.96
N PHE A 41 11.39 -4.97 19.03
CA PHE A 41 10.29 -4.22 18.45
C PHE A 41 10.15 -4.46 16.94
N TYR A 42 11.25 -4.34 16.18
CA TYR A 42 11.22 -4.51 14.74
C TYR A 42 10.93 -5.95 14.30
N VAL A 43 11.46 -6.95 15.02
CA VAL A 43 11.16 -8.37 14.76
C VAL A 43 9.69 -8.66 15.09
N ARG A 44 9.15 -8.14 16.20
CA ARG A 44 7.73 -8.30 16.55
C ARG A 44 6.81 -7.61 15.55
N GLU A 45 7.16 -6.42 15.08
CA GLU A 45 6.41 -5.73 14.02
C GLU A 45 6.45 -6.55 12.72
N LEU A 46 7.60 -7.07 12.32
CA LEU A 46 7.73 -7.94 11.14
C LEU A 46 6.85 -9.19 11.29
N LEU A 47 6.87 -9.86 12.45
CA LEU A 47 5.99 -11.00 12.74
C LEU A 47 4.51 -10.62 12.72
N SER A 48 4.14 -9.47 13.31
CA SER A 48 2.77 -8.95 13.28
C SER A 48 2.30 -8.74 11.85
N LEU A 49 3.17 -8.20 11.00
CA LEU A 49 2.93 -7.99 9.58
C LEU A 49 2.75 -9.31 8.83
N VAL A 50 3.58 -10.32 9.09
CA VAL A 50 3.43 -11.69 8.54
C VAL A 50 2.07 -12.28 8.93
N ILE A 51 1.72 -12.24 10.22
CA ILE A 51 0.44 -12.77 10.72
C ILE A 51 -0.74 -12.05 10.08
N LYS A 52 -0.68 -10.72 9.98
CA LYS A 52 -1.72 -9.91 9.30
C LYS A 52 -1.85 -10.30 7.83
N ASN A 53 -0.75 -10.59 7.15
CA ASN A 53 -0.80 -11.01 5.75
C ASN A 53 -1.44 -12.40 5.59
N VAL A 54 -1.05 -13.36 6.44
CA VAL A 54 -1.59 -14.74 6.41
C VAL A 54 -3.07 -14.79 6.81
N THR A 55 -3.46 -14.05 7.85
CA THR A 55 -4.85 -14.03 8.35
C THR A 55 -5.80 -13.20 7.50
N ASN A 56 -5.27 -12.19 6.81
CA ASN A 56 -6.05 -11.23 6.06
C ASN A 56 -5.71 -11.33 4.56
N SER A 57 -6.05 -12.47 3.95
CA SER A 57 -5.88 -12.76 2.51
C SER A 57 -6.55 -11.77 1.56
N ARG A 58 -7.32 -10.81 2.09
CA ARG A 58 -8.07 -9.77 1.37
C ARG A 58 -7.73 -8.35 1.79
N SER A 59 -6.70 -8.13 2.61
CA SER A 59 -6.25 -6.77 2.92
C SER A 59 -5.71 -6.12 1.64
N LYS A 60 -6.54 -5.31 1.00
CA LYS A 60 -6.29 -4.48 -0.19
C LYS A 60 -5.20 -3.41 0.00
N GLY A 61 -4.21 -3.64 0.86
CA GLY A 61 -2.95 -2.92 0.73
C GLY A 61 -2.25 -3.47 -0.50
N GLY A 62 -2.14 -2.68 -1.56
CA GLY A 62 -1.44 -3.11 -2.78
C GLY A 62 -0.04 -3.62 -2.45
N ILE A 63 0.50 -4.51 -3.28
CA ILE A 63 1.83 -5.12 -3.13
C ILE A 63 2.91 -4.07 -2.77
N THR A 64 2.80 -2.87 -3.34
CA THR A 64 3.61 -1.69 -3.04
C THR A 64 3.62 -1.30 -1.56
N GLN A 65 2.46 -1.27 -0.90
CA GLN A 65 2.39 -0.89 0.51
C GLN A 65 3.00 -1.96 1.43
N LEU A 66 2.88 -3.23 1.05
CA LEU A 66 3.49 -4.34 1.77
C LEU A 66 5.02 -4.31 1.63
N CYS A 67 5.51 -4.23 0.39
CA CYS A 67 6.93 -4.12 0.10
C CYS A 67 7.56 -2.89 0.77
N ASN A 68 6.93 -1.72 0.70
CA ASN A 68 7.44 -0.50 1.35
C ASN A 68 7.56 -0.65 2.87
N LYS A 69 6.58 -1.29 3.52
CA LYS A 69 6.65 -1.56 4.97
C LYS A 69 7.78 -2.53 5.30
N LEU A 70 7.87 -3.63 4.55
CA LEU A 70 8.93 -4.62 4.73
C LEU A 70 10.33 -4.00 4.54
N GLU A 71 10.53 -3.24 3.46
CA GLU A 71 11.78 -2.52 3.21
C GLU A 71 12.11 -1.53 4.34
N SER A 72 11.11 -0.81 4.85
CA SER A 72 11.32 0.13 5.96
C SER A 72 11.79 -0.60 7.23
N HIS A 73 11.17 -1.73 7.58
CA HIS A 73 11.58 -2.50 8.76
C HIS A 73 12.95 -3.14 8.59
N LEU A 74 13.26 -3.69 7.41
CA LEU A 74 14.58 -4.26 7.12
C LEU A 74 15.68 -3.19 7.10
N ARG A 75 15.40 -1.99 6.60
CA ARG A 75 16.35 -0.86 6.64
C ARG A 75 16.61 -0.40 8.08
N SER A 76 15.60 -0.39 8.94
CA SER A 76 15.78 -0.11 10.36
C SER A 76 16.64 -1.19 11.03
N LEU A 77 16.39 -2.46 10.73
CA LEU A 77 17.19 -3.58 11.23
C LEU A 77 18.64 -3.53 10.72
N GLU A 78 18.86 -3.16 9.46
CA GLU A 78 20.18 -2.91 8.88
C GLU A 78 20.94 -1.81 9.61
N SER A 79 20.27 -0.71 9.94
CA SER A 79 20.88 0.40 10.69
C SER A 79 21.34 0.02 12.10
N ILE A 80 20.77 -1.06 12.66
CA ILE A 80 21.14 -1.63 13.97
C ILE A 80 22.22 -2.74 13.80
N GLY A 81 22.63 -3.07 12.57
CA GLY A 81 23.64 -4.09 12.29
C GLY A 81 23.10 -5.52 12.15
N MET A 82 21.77 -5.69 12.05
CA MET A 82 21.12 -7.00 11.93
C MET A 82 21.08 -7.57 10.51
N THR A 83 21.73 -6.97 9.52
CA THR A 83 21.86 -7.54 8.16
C THR A 83 23.19 -8.25 7.91
N SER A 84 24.01 -8.41 8.96
CA SER A 84 25.17 -9.32 8.92
C SER A 84 24.72 -10.73 8.57
N ASP A 85 25.57 -11.50 7.88
CA ASP A 85 25.33 -12.92 7.52
C ASP A 85 24.78 -13.76 8.67
N LYS A 86 25.12 -13.38 9.92
CA LYS A 86 24.63 -13.98 11.17
C LYS A 86 23.10 -13.97 11.32
N TYR A 87 22.43 -12.94 10.84
CA TYR A 87 20.98 -12.73 11.03
C TYR A 87 20.18 -12.91 9.75
N ALA A 88 20.83 -12.87 8.58
CA ALA A 88 20.19 -13.12 7.30
C ALA A 88 19.50 -14.50 7.25
N VAL A 89 20.05 -15.50 7.94
CA VAL A 89 19.47 -16.85 8.09
C VAL A 89 18.08 -16.80 8.75
N MET A 90 17.88 -15.92 9.74
CA MET A 90 16.59 -15.74 10.42
C MET A 90 15.65 -14.85 9.62
N LEU A 91 16.17 -13.78 9.01
CA LEU A 91 15.35 -12.80 8.30
C LEU A 91 14.76 -13.37 7.00
N LEU A 92 15.51 -14.20 6.27
CA LEU A 92 15.06 -14.72 4.99
C LEU A 92 13.72 -15.49 5.10
N PRO A 93 13.55 -16.50 5.98
CA PRO A 93 12.26 -17.18 6.16
C PRO A 93 11.10 -16.26 6.57
N LEU A 94 11.39 -15.20 7.34
CA LEU A 94 10.37 -14.23 7.76
C LEU A 94 9.89 -13.38 6.58
N VAL A 95 10.82 -12.97 5.71
CA VAL A 95 10.49 -12.23 4.49
C VAL A 95 9.73 -13.11 3.50
N GLU A 96 10.15 -14.37 3.33
CA GLU A 96 9.43 -15.34 2.50
C GLU A 96 7.99 -15.54 2.97
N SER A 97 7.79 -15.65 4.28
CA SER A 97 6.45 -15.79 4.89
C SER A 97 5.61 -14.52 4.79
N TYR A 98 6.23 -13.35 4.62
CA TYR A 98 5.53 -12.08 4.48
C TYR A 98 4.99 -11.86 3.06
N ILE A 99 5.62 -12.46 2.06
CA ILE A 99 5.29 -12.24 0.65
C ILE A 99 4.03 -13.04 0.27
N PRO A 100 3.05 -12.46 -0.45
CA PRO A 100 1.92 -13.20 -1.00
C PRO A 100 2.37 -14.36 -1.90
N GLU A 101 1.63 -15.47 -1.85
CA GLU A 101 2.01 -16.72 -2.53
C GLU A 101 2.26 -16.54 -4.03
N ASP A 102 1.42 -15.75 -4.72
CA ASP A 102 1.56 -15.48 -6.15
C ASP A 102 2.90 -14.81 -6.47
N MET A 103 3.34 -13.86 -5.64
CA MET A 103 4.63 -13.18 -5.82
C MET A 103 5.80 -14.08 -5.41
N PHE A 104 5.63 -14.90 -4.37
CA PHE A 104 6.66 -15.87 -3.98
C PHE A 104 6.89 -16.92 -5.08
N ARG A 105 5.83 -17.36 -5.77
CA ARG A 105 5.95 -18.26 -6.92
C ARG A 105 6.73 -17.63 -8.09
N ILE A 106 6.57 -16.33 -8.33
CA ILE A 106 7.35 -15.60 -9.35
C ILE A 106 8.82 -15.53 -8.93
N TRP A 107 9.09 -15.24 -7.65
CA TRP A 107 10.44 -15.27 -7.09
C TRP A 107 11.11 -16.64 -7.26
N LEU A 108 10.43 -17.74 -6.95
CA LEU A 108 10.99 -19.10 -7.09
C LEU A 108 11.29 -19.49 -8.54
N ARG A 109 10.60 -18.89 -9.52
CA ARG A 109 10.89 -19.09 -10.95
C ARG A 109 12.10 -18.30 -11.43
N ASN A 110 12.56 -17.34 -10.63
CA ASN A 110 13.70 -16.51 -10.97
C ASN A 110 15.00 -17.32 -10.84
N PRO A 111 15.88 -17.34 -11.87
CA PRO A 111 17.16 -18.02 -11.78
C PRO A 111 18.03 -17.57 -10.58
N PHE A 112 17.87 -16.34 -10.10
CA PHE A 112 18.57 -15.84 -8.91
C PHE A 112 18.19 -16.58 -7.61
N ALA A 113 16.98 -17.13 -7.50
CA ALA A 113 16.56 -17.89 -6.32
C ALA A 113 17.26 -19.26 -6.22
N SER A 114 17.79 -19.77 -7.34
CA SER A 114 18.36 -21.12 -7.46
C SER A 114 19.88 -21.16 -7.36
N THR A 115 20.57 -20.03 -7.16
CA THR A 115 22.03 -20.02 -6.99
C THR A 115 22.38 -20.67 -5.64
N ALA A 116 22.85 -21.92 -5.69
CA ALA A 116 23.08 -22.77 -4.52
C ALA A 116 24.23 -22.30 -3.61
N GLU A 117 25.15 -21.49 -4.14
CA GLU A 117 26.42 -21.09 -3.50
C GLU A 117 26.36 -19.70 -2.81
N GLU A 118 25.21 -19.03 -2.83
CA GLU A 118 25.11 -17.67 -2.29
C GLU A 118 24.76 -17.64 -0.80
N SER A 119 25.46 -16.80 -0.03
CA SER A 119 25.18 -16.55 1.39
C SER A 119 23.72 -16.09 1.58
N TYR A 120 23.09 -16.42 2.72
CA TYR A 120 21.73 -15.98 3.05
C TYR A 120 21.56 -14.46 2.94
N SER A 121 22.63 -13.70 3.21
CA SER A 121 22.68 -12.25 3.04
C SER A 121 22.55 -11.83 1.57
N GLN A 122 23.20 -12.55 0.65
CA GLN A 122 23.07 -12.31 -0.78
C GLN A 122 21.66 -12.67 -1.28
N LYS A 123 21.12 -13.83 -0.87
CA LYS A 123 19.75 -14.23 -1.19
C LYS A 123 18.72 -13.21 -0.70
N LEU A 124 18.88 -12.72 0.52
CA LEU A 124 18.02 -11.67 1.09
C LEU A 124 18.12 -10.38 0.26
N LYS A 125 19.32 -9.94 -0.11
CA LYS A 125 19.52 -8.75 -0.97
C LYS A 125 18.89 -8.92 -2.35
N GLN A 126 19.02 -10.10 -2.96
CA GLN A 126 18.39 -10.39 -4.26
C GLN A 126 16.86 -10.39 -4.17
N LEU A 127 16.31 -10.96 -3.10
CA LEU A 127 14.86 -10.95 -2.85
C LEU A 127 14.35 -9.51 -2.71
N LEU A 128 15.03 -8.67 -1.93
CA LEU A 128 14.66 -7.25 -1.80
C LEU A 128 14.75 -6.50 -3.12
N LYS A 129 15.79 -6.75 -3.91
CA LYS A 129 15.92 -6.18 -5.25
C LYS A 129 14.77 -6.60 -6.16
N PHE A 130 14.36 -7.87 -6.09
CA PHE A 130 13.21 -8.36 -6.84
C PHE A 130 11.91 -7.67 -6.42
N LEU A 131 11.66 -7.52 -5.12
CA LEU A 131 10.49 -6.80 -4.60
C LEU A 131 10.45 -5.35 -5.12
N GLY A 132 11.58 -4.65 -5.09
CA GLY A 132 11.67 -3.29 -5.62
C GLY A 132 11.36 -3.20 -7.12
N LEU A 133 11.84 -4.17 -7.91
CA LEU A 133 11.55 -4.26 -9.34
C LEU A 133 10.07 -4.56 -9.61
N GLU A 134 9.44 -5.44 -8.83
CA GLU A 134 8.01 -5.75 -8.96
C GLU A 134 7.14 -4.53 -8.66
N VAL A 135 7.48 -3.78 -7.59
CA VAL A 135 6.80 -2.53 -7.25
C VAL A 135 6.94 -1.49 -8.37
N GLN A 136 8.13 -1.35 -8.96
CA GLN A 136 8.35 -0.48 -10.11
C GLN A 136 7.57 -0.96 -11.34
N GLY A 137 7.48 -2.28 -11.56
CA GLY A 137 6.68 -2.91 -12.60
C GLY A 137 5.20 -2.53 -12.49
N GLU A 138 4.63 -2.65 -11.30
CA GLU A 138 3.24 -2.23 -11.02
C GLU A 138 3.01 -0.74 -11.33
N GLN A 139 3.95 0.13 -10.95
CA GLN A 139 3.86 1.56 -11.31
C GLN A 139 3.86 1.78 -12.83
N ARG A 140 4.70 1.04 -13.58
CA ARG A 140 4.72 1.11 -15.05
C ARG A 140 3.44 0.57 -15.68
N VAL A 141 2.87 -0.51 -15.14
CA VAL A 141 1.59 -1.06 -15.56
C VAL A 141 0.46 -0.06 -15.31
N LEU A 142 0.45 0.60 -14.16
CA LEU A 142 -0.50 1.66 -13.84
C LEU A 142 -0.38 2.84 -14.82
N LEU A 143 0.84 3.28 -15.13
CA LEU A 143 1.09 4.34 -16.13
C LEU A 143 0.62 3.94 -17.53
N ALA A 144 0.88 2.70 -17.95
CA ALA A 144 0.40 2.18 -19.23
C ALA A 144 -1.14 2.12 -19.28
N LYS A 145 -1.79 1.81 -18.16
CA LYS A 145 -3.26 1.79 -18.04
C LYS A 145 -3.87 3.19 -17.97
N SER A 146 -3.17 4.18 -17.42
CA SER A 146 -3.65 5.57 -17.32
C SER A 146 -3.37 6.40 -18.57
N GLY A 147 -2.35 6.06 -19.35
CA GLY A 147 -1.94 6.80 -20.57
C GLY A 147 -2.94 6.81 -21.72
N TYR A 148 -4.01 6.01 -21.66
CA TYR A 148 -5.09 5.98 -22.66
C TYR A 148 -6.41 6.57 -22.16
N LYS A 149 -6.46 7.15 -20.96
CA LYS A 149 -7.60 7.97 -20.55
C LYS A 149 -7.48 9.32 -21.25
N SER A 150 -7.92 9.36 -22.50
CA SER A 150 -8.22 10.61 -23.18
C SER A 150 -9.17 11.41 -22.30
N ASP A 151 -8.75 12.61 -21.89
CA ASP A 151 -9.66 13.68 -21.51
C ASP A 151 -10.47 14.07 -22.75
N ASP A 152 -11.45 13.24 -23.14
CA ASP A 152 -12.51 13.66 -24.03
C ASP A 152 -13.59 14.33 -23.20
N ILE A 153 -13.38 15.64 -23.06
CA ILE A 153 -14.36 16.71 -23.23
C ILE A 153 -15.80 16.21 -23.41
N SER A 154 -16.61 16.33 -22.36
CA SER A 154 -17.93 16.92 -22.52
C SER A 154 -18.04 18.06 -21.52
N ARG A 155 -17.72 19.25 -22.03
CA ARG A 155 -18.23 20.51 -21.52
C ARG A 155 -19.76 20.40 -21.48
N ASP A 156 -20.33 20.36 -20.29
CA ASP A 156 -21.35 21.36 -19.97
C ASP A 156 -21.33 21.66 -18.46
N LYS A 157 -20.75 22.80 -18.13
CA LYS A 157 -21.04 23.51 -16.88
C LYS A 157 -21.82 24.75 -17.29
N THR A 158 -23.09 24.83 -16.95
CA THR A 158 -23.65 26.03 -16.29
C THR A 158 -24.96 25.72 -15.57
N VAL A 159 -24.84 25.49 -14.26
CA VAL A 159 -25.60 26.13 -13.17
C VAL A 159 -26.96 26.74 -13.54
N ARG A 160 -28.04 26.23 -12.90
CA ARG A 160 -29.04 27.09 -12.21
C ARG A 160 -29.91 26.31 -11.21
N HIS A 161 -29.78 26.78 -9.96
CA HIS A 161 -30.52 26.59 -8.72
C HIS A 161 -32.04 26.26 -8.78
N ARG A 162 -32.50 25.45 -7.80
CA ARG A 162 -33.77 25.48 -7.00
C ARG A 162 -35.12 25.70 -7.76
N ASN A 163 -36.20 24.93 -7.57
CA ASN A 163 -36.82 24.52 -6.30
C ASN A 163 -37.99 23.51 -6.56
N GLU A 164 -38.26 22.68 -5.55
CA GLU A 164 -39.59 22.22 -5.06
C GLU A 164 -40.53 21.34 -5.92
N ASP A 165 -40.69 20.10 -5.43
CA ASP A 165 -41.97 19.47 -5.08
C ASP A 165 -43.16 19.61 -6.02
N VAL A 166 -43.44 18.59 -6.85
CA VAL A 166 -44.79 18.01 -6.93
C VAL A 166 -44.73 16.51 -7.20
N LYS A 167 -45.02 15.79 -6.12
CA LYS A 167 -45.57 14.44 -6.06
C LYS A 167 -46.90 14.41 -6.84
N THR A 168 -46.90 13.87 -8.06
CA THR A 168 -48.03 13.29 -8.83
C THR A 168 -47.52 13.25 -10.28
N LEU A 169 -47.29 12.12 -10.93
CA LEU A 169 -48.33 11.27 -11.50
C LEU A 169 -47.67 9.95 -11.88
N LEU A 170 -47.89 8.96 -11.03
CA LEU A 170 -48.05 7.59 -11.49
C LEU A 170 -48.99 7.60 -12.70
N THR A 171 -48.62 6.82 -13.72
CA THR A 171 -49.55 6.12 -14.60
C THR A 171 -50.48 7.01 -15.41
N ASN A 172 -50.19 7.20 -16.72
CA ASN A 172 -51.22 7.29 -17.78
C ASN A 172 -50.69 7.37 -19.24
N ALA A 173 -49.47 6.93 -19.57
CA ALA A 173 -49.03 6.79 -20.97
C ALA A 173 -49.08 5.36 -21.53
N ALA A 174 -49.44 4.37 -20.71
CA ALA A 174 -49.71 2.99 -21.15
C ALA A 174 -51.12 2.80 -21.76
N LEU A 175 -51.95 3.85 -21.84
CA LEU A 175 -53.34 3.80 -22.29
C LEU A 175 -53.61 4.33 -23.72
N VAL A 176 -52.58 4.56 -24.55
CA VAL A 176 -52.76 4.99 -25.96
C VAL A 176 -52.34 3.91 -26.97
N ARG A 177 -52.23 2.65 -26.54
CA ARG A 177 -52.01 1.49 -27.42
C ARG A 177 -53.30 0.72 -27.71
N ARG A 178 -54.40 1.40 -28.08
CA ARG A 178 -55.63 0.70 -28.54
C ARG A 178 -56.63 1.57 -29.33
N LYS A 179 -56.20 2.48 -30.22
CA LYS A 179 -57.09 3.11 -31.23
C LYS A 179 -56.40 3.56 -32.52
N LYS A 180 -55.53 2.72 -33.10
CA LYS A 180 -55.06 2.82 -34.50
C LYS A 180 -55.21 1.51 -35.28
N GLY A 181 -56.31 0.78 -35.00
CA GLY A 181 -56.69 -0.46 -35.68
C GLY A 181 -58.03 -0.40 -36.42
N GLN A 182 -58.68 0.77 -36.53
CA GLN A 182 -59.96 0.93 -37.22
C GLN A 182 -59.98 2.10 -38.22
N LEU A 183 -58.92 2.26 -39.00
CA LEU A 183 -58.94 3.08 -40.23
C LEU A 183 -58.44 2.31 -41.46
N LYS A 184 -58.69 0.99 -41.49
CA LYS A 184 -58.69 0.15 -42.71
C LYS A 184 -60.11 -0.33 -43.08
N LYS A 185 -61.13 0.48 -42.78
CA LYS A 185 -62.45 0.39 -43.41
C LYS A 185 -62.82 1.78 -43.90
N MET A 186 -62.25 2.16 -45.03
CA MET A 186 -62.74 3.17 -45.99
C MET A 186 -61.76 3.18 -47.19
N TYR A 187 -61.45 1.99 -47.69
CA TYR A 187 -60.90 1.73 -49.03
C TYR A 187 -61.46 0.38 -49.50
N ILE A 188 -62.79 0.27 -49.48
CA ILE A 188 -63.59 -0.64 -50.30
C ILE A 188 -64.89 0.10 -50.60
N LEU A 189 -64.86 0.94 -51.63
CA LEU A 189 -66.00 1.31 -52.45
C LEU A 189 -65.44 1.44 -53.88
N LEU A 190 -65.21 0.27 -54.46
CA LEU A 190 -65.29 -0.12 -55.87
C LEU A 190 -64.87 -1.59 -55.96
#